data_AF-A0A954XIM2-F1
#
_entry.id   AF-A0A954XIM2-F1
#
_cell.length_a   1.000
_cell.length_b   1.000
_cell.length_c   1.000
_cell.angle_alpha   90.00
_cell.angle_beta   90.00
_cell.angle_gamma   90.00
#
_symmetry.space_group_name_H-M   'P 1'
#
loop_
_entity.id
_entity.type
_entity.pdbx_description
1 polymer ?
#
loop_
_entity_poly.entity_id
_entity_poly.type
_entity_poly.pdbx_seq_one_letter_code
_entity_poly.pdbx_strand_id
1 'polypeptide(L)'
;MSTDRNSHHRINLLLLACLLLACEGCWEEIHFNPRQAPEPTENLLQQVAMDPEESSEVLAQESIPEVRAEPEEILPPPIKESIEVRPDAPLSRVLEPASALPRQETPAPPAELDLLNEEPSETELVEEVVEPAETSASIPPSRTRVAAWRLGSQWSLAAAYYAKGLGPNRYGVLLDQAAYAARLLEIDFPDFPQQSNTEALEAAVVHYLLEESGPVVAHKLADRFSTDHAALAELALKTHVLLLVYTPRNQQLGPLVASIRQAGSNSGLPESVWRELVDLLEQRVEFNQVKQAVFQLHGRANAFLASAAK
;
A
#
# COMPACT_ATOMS: atom_id res chain seq x y z
N MET A 1 17.99 -44.53 -36.79
CA MET A 1 18.45 -43.15 -36.50
C MET A 1 17.38 -42.49 -35.63
N SER A 2 17.55 -42.48 -34.31
CA SER A 2 16.59 -41.90 -33.36
C SER A 2 17.35 -41.45 -32.11
N THR A 3 17.98 -40.27 -32.18
CA THR A 3 18.84 -39.74 -31.11
C THR A 3 18.61 -38.26 -30.77
N ASP A 4 17.59 -37.59 -31.31
CA ASP A 4 17.49 -36.11 -31.17
C ASP A 4 16.56 -35.58 -30.07
N ARG A 5 15.64 -36.40 -29.53
CA ARG A 5 14.66 -35.89 -28.55
C ARG A 5 15.24 -35.54 -27.18
N ASN A 6 16.40 -36.08 -26.81
CA ASN A 6 17.03 -35.83 -25.50
C ASN A 6 17.82 -34.50 -25.43
N SER A 7 18.12 -33.88 -26.57
CA SER A 7 18.88 -32.63 -26.64
C SER A 7 18.08 -31.45 -26.08
N HIS A 8 16.82 -31.31 -26.53
CA HIS A 8 15.98 -30.17 -26.16
C HIS A 8 15.60 -30.14 -24.68
N HIS A 9 15.44 -31.29 -24.03
CA HIS A 9 15.13 -31.33 -22.60
C HIS A 9 16.31 -30.88 -21.73
N ARG A 10 17.55 -31.20 -22.12
CA ARG A 10 18.73 -30.78 -21.37
C ARG A 10 18.97 -29.28 -21.46
N ILE A 11 18.69 -28.68 -22.62
CA ILE A 11 18.84 -27.23 -22.83
C ILE A 11 17.79 -26.46 -22.02
N ASN A 12 16.53 -26.91 -22.00
CA ASN A 12 15.49 -26.25 -21.21
C ASN A 12 15.74 -26.36 -19.70
N LEU A 13 16.28 -27.49 -19.22
CA LEU A 13 16.61 -27.66 -17.80
C LEU A 13 17.77 -26.74 -17.36
N LEU A 14 18.78 -26.56 -18.22
CA LEU A 14 19.90 -25.66 -17.98
C LEU A 14 19.46 -24.19 -17.97
N LEU A 15 18.60 -23.78 -18.90
CA LEU A 15 18.06 -22.42 -18.92
C LEU A 15 17.21 -22.13 -17.68
N LEU A 16 16.39 -23.08 -17.23
CA LEU A 16 15.60 -22.92 -16.00
C LEU A 16 16.49 -22.79 -14.75
N ALA A 17 17.58 -23.58 -14.68
CA ALA A 17 18.53 -23.51 -13.58
C ALA A 17 19.32 -22.18 -13.56
N CYS A 18 19.74 -21.68 -14.73
CA CYS A 18 20.40 -20.37 -14.83
C CYS A 18 19.45 -19.21 -14.47
N LEU A 19 18.17 -19.31 -14.79
CA LEU A 19 17.17 -18.28 -14.46
C LEU A 19 16.87 -18.25 -12.96
N LEU A 20 16.86 -19.41 -12.29
CA LEU A 20 16.73 -19.47 -10.83
C LEU A 20 17.96 -18.91 -10.10
N LEU A 21 19.17 -19.16 -10.60
CA LEU A 21 20.41 -18.63 -10.01
C LEU A 21 20.58 -17.12 -10.23
N ALA A 22 20.04 -16.55 -11.31
CA ALA A 22 20.10 -15.12 -11.57
C ALA A 22 19.07 -14.29 -10.76
N CYS A 23 18.12 -14.94 -10.09
CA CYS A 23 17.15 -14.27 -9.22
C CYS A 23 17.61 -14.13 -7.76
N GLU A 24 18.74 -14.73 -7.38
CA GLU A 24 19.43 -14.42 -6.10
C GLU A 24 20.30 -13.15 -6.24
N GLY A 25 19.74 -12.12 -6.88
CA GLY A 25 20.34 -10.80 -6.90
C GLY A 25 20.55 -10.33 -5.46
N CYS A 26 21.81 -10.10 -5.11
CA CYS A 26 22.30 -9.65 -3.83
C CYS A 26 21.43 -8.53 -3.25
N TRP A 27 20.53 -8.88 -2.35
CA TRP A 27 20.06 -7.93 -1.36
C TRP A 27 21.22 -7.78 -0.38
N GLU A 28 22.08 -6.79 -0.64
CA GLU A 28 23.12 -6.38 0.29
C GLU A 28 22.47 -6.15 1.66
N GLU A 29 22.79 -7.04 2.59
CA GLU A 29 22.37 -6.96 3.98
C GLU A 29 22.96 -5.66 4.53
N ILE A 30 22.11 -4.63 4.65
CA ILE A 30 22.51 -3.38 5.28
C ILE A 30 22.70 -3.70 6.76
N HIS A 31 23.94 -4.04 7.12
CA HIS A 31 24.36 -4.07 8.51
C HIS A 31 24.29 -2.63 9.02
N PHE A 32 23.17 -2.32 9.69
CA PHE A 32 23.07 -1.12 10.50
C PHE A 32 24.13 -1.24 11.59
N ASN A 33 25.26 -0.57 11.39
CA ASN A 33 26.29 -0.42 12.40
C ASN A 33 25.90 0.79 13.23
N PRO A 34 25.43 0.64 14.48
CA PRO A 34 25.13 1.76 15.36
C PRO A 34 26.44 2.42 15.75
N ARG A 35 27.04 3.20 14.83
CA ARG A 35 28.14 4.10 15.16
C ARG A 35 27.57 5.23 16.01
N GLN A 36 27.81 5.07 17.31
CA GLN A 36 27.99 6.11 18.30
C GLN A 36 26.84 7.12 18.34
N ALA A 37 25.85 6.80 19.17
CA ALA A 37 25.12 7.86 19.86
C ALA A 37 26.15 8.81 20.49
N PRO A 38 26.05 10.13 20.29
CA PRO A 38 26.90 11.08 20.98
C PRO A 38 26.71 10.85 22.49
N GLU A 39 27.82 10.56 23.17
CA GLU A 39 27.82 10.39 24.62
C GLU A 39 27.16 11.60 25.28
N PRO A 40 26.26 11.39 26.26
CA PRO A 40 25.67 12.48 27.00
C PRO A 40 26.79 13.24 27.68
N THR A 41 26.87 14.54 27.41
CA THR A 41 27.84 15.43 28.03
C THR A 41 27.46 15.56 29.51
N GLU A 42 27.98 14.65 30.35
CA GLU A 42 28.01 14.78 31.80
C GLU A 42 28.96 15.93 32.16
N ASN A 43 28.48 17.17 32.09
CA ASN A 43 29.09 18.29 32.79
C ASN A 43 28.15 19.49 32.81
N LEU A 44 27.30 19.54 33.83
CA LEU A 44 26.79 20.76 34.47
C LEU A 44 25.68 20.32 35.42
N LEU A 45 26.04 20.05 36.68
CA LEU A 45 25.22 20.27 37.89
C LEU A 45 25.87 19.53 39.07
N GLN A 46 27.03 20.02 39.52
CA GLN A 46 27.57 19.68 40.84
C GLN A 46 28.05 20.96 41.52
N GLN A 47 27.12 21.84 41.83
CA GLN A 47 27.27 22.90 42.83
C GLN A 47 25.88 23.49 43.09
N VAL A 48 25.23 23.06 44.16
CA VAL A 48 24.75 23.93 45.26
C VAL A 48 24.47 23.00 46.44
N ALA A 49 25.19 23.26 47.51
CA ALA A 49 25.03 22.63 48.80
C ALA A 49 23.75 23.13 49.51
N MET A 50 23.12 22.21 50.22
CA MET A 50 22.41 22.34 51.50
C MET A 50 21.88 23.72 51.92
N ASP A 51 20.57 23.79 52.18
CA ASP A 51 20.05 24.38 53.42
C ASP A 51 18.73 23.70 53.81
N PRO A 52 18.58 23.18 55.05
CA PRO A 52 17.29 22.77 55.59
C PRO A 52 16.74 23.80 56.58
N GLU A 53 15.42 23.78 56.70
CA GLU A 53 14.58 24.31 57.79
C GLU A 53 13.84 25.65 57.63
N GLU A 54 12.66 25.62 58.28
CA GLU A 54 11.66 26.66 58.57
C GLU A 54 10.69 27.04 57.44
N SER A 55 9.42 26.62 57.49
CA SER A 55 8.33 26.94 58.44
C SER A 55 7.50 28.15 57.99
N SER A 56 6.19 27.95 58.08
CA SER A 56 5.10 28.93 58.21
C SER A 56 4.45 29.55 56.97
N GLU A 57 3.11 29.45 57.03
CA GLU A 57 2.05 30.29 56.51
C GLU A 57 2.43 31.68 55.99
N VAL A 58 1.73 32.14 54.93
CA VAL A 58 0.89 33.37 54.97
C VAL A 58 0.27 33.62 53.58
N LEU A 59 -1.04 33.94 53.59
CA LEU A 59 -1.78 34.56 52.49
C LEU A 59 -1.14 35.87 52.03
N ALA A 60 -1.05 36.14 50.72
CA ALA A 60 -1.53 37.39 50.10
C ALA A 60 -1.19 37.44 48.60
N GLN A 61 -2.08 38.12 47.89
CA GLN A 61 -1.99 38.58 46.50
C GLN A 61 -0.71 39.39 46.26
N GLU A 62 -0.08 39.27 45.08
CA GLU A 62 0.40 40.45 44.34
C GLU A 62 0.77 40.14 42.88
N SER A 63 0.21 40.99 42.00
CA SER A 63 0.77 41.55 40.76
C SER A 63 1.64 40.70 39.83
N ILE A 64 1.08 40.44 38.65
CA ILE A 64 1.80 40.08 37.41
C ILE A 64 2.51 41.34 36.89
N PRO A 65 3.85 41.33 36.69
CA PRO A 65 4.51 42.31 35.86
C PRO A 65 4.56 41.84 34.40
N GLU A 66 4.00 42.68 33.53
CA GLU A 66 4.07 42.60 32.08
C GLU A 66 5.52 42.86 31.61
N VAL A 67 6.24 41.79 31.27
CA VAL A 67 7.57 41.89 30.64
C VAL A 67 7.41 41.73 29.14
N ARG A 68 7.41 42.89 28.46
CA ARG A 68 7.55 43.03 27.01
C ARG A 68 9.01 42.78 26.65
N ALA A 69 9.29 41.62 26.04
CA ALA A 69 10.59 41.34 25.41
C ALA A 69 10.49 41.57 23.90
N GLU A 70 11.33 42.48 23.40
CA GLU A 70 11.61 42.66 21.97
C GLU A 70 12.31 41.41 21.40
N PRO A 71 12.04 41.00 20.15
CA PRO A 71 12.80 39.94 19.50
C PRO A 71 14.12 40.49 18.94
N GLU A 72 15.26 40.02 19.46
CA GLU A 72 16.56 40.14 18.80
C GLU A 72 16.57 39.30 17.52
N GLU A 73 16.76 39.98 16.39
CA GLU A 73 16.94 39.43 15.06
C GLU A 73 18.35 38.82 14.93
N ILE A 74 18.46 37.51 15.14
CA ILE A 74 19.70 36.76 14.94
C ILE A 74 19.81 36.38 13.46
N LEU A 75 20.67 37.10 12.73
CA LEU A 75 21.06 36.74 11.37
C LEU A 75 21.96 35.50 11.36
N PRO A 76 21.71 34.49 10.51
CA PRO A 76 22.61 33.35 10.36
C PRO A 76 23.87 33.72 9.56
N PRO A 77 25.05 33.14 9.88
CA PRO A 77 26.29 33.40 9.15
C PRO A 77 26.30 32.74 7.76
N PRO A 78 27.06 33.31 6.81
CA PRO A 78 27.11 32.83 5.42
C PRO A 78 27.90 31.51 5.32
N ILE A 79 27.22 30.45 4.88
CA ILE A 79 27.84 29.17 4.51
C ILE A 79 28.59 29.36 3.19
N LYS A 80 29.92 29.22 3.23
CA LYS A 80 30.78 29.09 2.05
C LYS A 80 30.96 27.60 1.75
N GLU A 81 30.11 27.05 0.87
CA GLU A 81 30.37 25.74 0.25
C GLU A 81 31.14 25.93 -1.05
N SER A 82 32.44 25.63 -0.99
CA SER A 82 33.27 25.39 -2.16
C SER A 82 33.03 23.96 -2.64
N ILE A 83 32.13 23.77 -3.60
CA ILE A 83 31.95 22.49 -4.29
C ILE A 83 33.01 22.39 -5.39
N GLU A 84 33.99 21.52 -5.15
CA GLU A 84 35.04 21.15 -6.09
C GLU A 84 34.44 20.24 -7.18
N VAL A 85 34.24 20.80 -8.37
CA VAL A 85 33.77 20.10 -9.57
C VAL A 85 34.91 19.23 -10.10
N ARG A 86 34.76 17.91 -10.02
CA ARG A 86 35.67 16.94 -10.63
C ARG A 86 35.15 16.55 -12.03
N PRO A 87 35.94 16.74 -13.11
CA PRO A 87 35.48 16.49 -14.47
C PRO A 87 35.71 15.03 -14.92
N ASP A 88 34.77 14.59 -15.77
CA ASP A 88 34.90 13.67 -16.90
C ASP A 88 35.46 12.25 -16.69
N ALA A 89 34.54 11.28 -16.74
CA ALA A 89 34.81 9.95 -17.26
C ALA A 89 33.99 9.72 -18.54
N PRO A 90 34.60 9.26 -19.65
CA PRO A 90 33.96 9.19 -20.96
C PRO A 90 33.01 7.99 -21.07
N LEU A 91 31.76 8.28 -21.41
CA LEU A 91 30.77 7.32 -21.89
C LEU A 91 31.20 6.78 -23.27
N SER A 92 31.84 5.62 -23.27
CA SER A 92 32.03 4.84 -24.48
C SER A 92 30.95 3.75 -24.60
N ARG A 93 30.15 3.88 -25.65
CA ARG A 93 29.66 2.82 -26.57
C ARG A 93 29.28 1.47 -25.94
N VAL A 94 28.03 1.06 -26.12
CA VAL A 94 27.62 0.10 -27.18
C VAL A 94 26.10 0.23 -27.35
N LEU A 95 25.69 0.87 -28.45
CA LEU A 95 24.37 0.69 -29.06
C LEU A 95 24.58 -0.31 -30.20
N GLU A 96 24.13 -1.54 -30.02
CA GLU A 96 23.85 -2.45 -31.14
C GLU A 96 22.33 -2.60 -31.31
N PRO A 97 21.81 -2.44 -32.54
CA PRO A 97 20.39 -2.59 -32.83
C PRO A 97 20.05 -3.99 -33.34
N ALA A 98 18.73 -4.25 -33.34
CA ALA A 98 18.01 -5.25 -34.11
C ALA A 98 17.94 -6.69 -33.52
N SER A 99 16.76 -6.99 -32.96
CA SER A 99 16.13 -8.28 -33.24
C SER A 99 14.65 -8.06 -33.51
N ALA A 100 14.30 -8.26 -34.78
CA ALA A 100 12.96 -8.26 -35.29
C ALA A 100 12.14 -9.37 -34.61
N LEU A 101 10.99 -9.00 -34.04
CA LEU A 101 9.99 -9.95 -33.61
C LEU A 101 9.35 -10.62 -34.84
N PRO A 102 9.23 -11.95 -34.88
CA PRO A 102 8.45 -12.63 -35.91
C PRO A 102 6.97 -12.26 -35.73
N ARG A 103 6.36 -11.70 -36.79
CA ARG A 103 4.92 -11.53 -36.90
C ARG A 103 4.27 -12.92 -36.88
N GLN A 104 3.53 -13.22 -35.82
CA GLN A 104 2.58 -14.34 -35.83
C GLN A 104 1.37 -13.92 -36.65
N GLU A 105 1.21 -14.55 -37.81
CA GLU A 105 -0.02 -14.51 -38.61
C GLU A 105 -1.16 -15.09 -37.78
N THR A 106 -2.12 -14.23 -37.43
CA THR A 106 -3.38 -14.64 -36.79
C THR A 106 -4.29 -15.22 -37.87
N PRO A 107 -4.78 -16.47 -37.74
CA PRO A 107 -5.75 -17.03 -38.67
C PRO A 107 -7.07 -16.26 -38.60
N ALA A 108 -7.63 -15.94 -39.76
CA ALA A 108 -8.94 -15.31 -39.90
C ALA A 108 -10.04 -16.20 -39.26
N PRO A 109 -11.02 -15.60 -38.55
CA PRO A 109 -12.19 -16.33 -38.10
C PRO A 109 -13.08 -16.72 -39.29
N PRO A 110 -13.71 -17.90 -39.26
CA PRO A 110 -14.65 -18.33 -40.28
C PRO A 110 -15.95 -17.50 -40.21
N ALA A 111 -16.48 -17.21 -41.40
CA ALA A 111 -17.80 -16.62 -41.59
C ALA A 111 -18.90 -17.58 -41.11
N GLU A 112 -19.70 -17.15 -40.15
CA GLU A 112 -21.02 -17.72 -39.83
C GLU A 112 -22.05 -16.65 -40.25
N LEU A 113 -22.72 -16.87 -41.39
CA LEU A 113 -24.09 -17.40 -41.49
C LEU A 113 -25.15 -16.40 -41.01
N ASP A 114 -25.48 -15.57 -41.99
CA ASP A 114 -26.78 -14.96 -42.28
C ASP A 114 -27.96 -15.90 -41.99
N LEU A 115 -28.73 -15.60 -40.94
CA LEU A 115 -30.01 -16.22 -40.63
C LEU A 115 -30.94 -15.19 -39.98
N LEU A 116 -31.84 -14.65 -40.82
CA LEU A 116 -33.21 -14.18 -40.51
C LEU A 116 -33.27 -12.91 -39.62
N ASN A 117 -33.47 -11.70 -40.14
CA ASN A 117 -34.62 -11.17 -40.90
C ASN A 117 -35.99 -11.62 -40.38
N GLU A 118 -36.33 -11.18 -39.17
CA GLU A 118 -37.73 -11.02 -38.73
C GLU A 118 -38.10 -9.54 -38.74
N GLU A 119 -39.08 -9.21 -39.58
CA GLU A 119 -39.80 -7.93 -39.60
C GLU A 119 -40.55 -7.73 -38.27
N PRO A 120 -40.47 -6.55 -37.63
CA PRO A 120 -41.44 -6.18 -36.61
C PRO A 120 -42.71 -5.62 -37.28
N SER A 121 -43.80 -6.34 -37.08
CA SER A 121 -45.18 -5.90 -37.26
C SER A 121 -45.45 -4.56 -36.56
N GLU A 122 -46.02 -3.62 -37.32
CA GLU A 122 -46.68 -2.42 -36.81
C GLU A 122 -47.87 -2.83 -35.94
N THR A 123 -47.72 -2.78 -34.62
CA THR A 123 -48.84 -2.90 -33.69
C THR A 123 -48.88 -1.67 -32.78
N GLU A 124 -49.84 -0.80 -33.10
CA GLU A 124 -50.74 -0.13 -32.17
C GLU A 124 -50.13 0.79 -31.09
N LEU A 125 -50.21 2.08 -31.39
CA LEU A 125 -50.02 3.21 -30.49
C LEU A 125 -51.02 3.17 -29.32
N VAL A 126 -50.62 2.57 -28.20
CA VAL A 126 -51.23 2.87 -26.90
C VAL A 126 -50.28 3.81 -26.17
N GLU A 127 -50.70 5.07 -26.05
CA GLU A 127 -50.04 6.11 -25.26
C GLU A 127 -50.26 5.81 -23.76
N GLU A 128 -49.62 4.74 -23.28
CA GLU A 128 -49.51 4.46 -21.87
C GLU A 128 -48.37 5.34 -21.34
N VAL A 129 -48.71 6.25 -20.43
CA VAL A 129 -47.75 7.05 -19.67
C VAL A 129 -47.00 6.08 -18.75
N VAL A 130 -46.00 5.40 -19.31
CA VAL A 130 -45.08 4.56 -18.57
C VAL A 130 -44.14 5.50 -17.83
N GLU A 131 -44.49 5.77 -16.57
CA GLU A 131 -43.57 6.29 -15.58
C GLU A 131 -42.29 5.44 -15.65
N PRO A 132 -41.11 6.02 -15.95
CA PRO A 132 -39.89 5.24 -16.04
C PRO A 132 -39.58 4.74 -14.63
N ALA A 133 -40.01 3.52 -14.33
CA ALA A 133 -39.57 2.78 -13.18
C ALA A 133 -38.07 2.60 -13.34
N GLU A 134 -37.29 3.50 -12.73
CA GLU A 134 -35.86 3.38 -12.53
C GLU A 134 -35.62 2.10 -11.76
N THR A 135 -35.55 1.01 -12.52
CA THR A 135 -35.27 -0.32 -12.04
C THR A 135 -33.78 -0.31 -11.75
N SER A 136 -33.44 0.24 -10.58
CA SER A 136 -32.09 0.25 -10.03
C SER A 136 -31.66 -1.21 -9.93
N ALA A 137 -30.91 -1.67 -10.92
CA ALA A 137 -30.42 -3.04 -10.99
C ALA A 137 -29.51 -3.29 -9.78
N SER A 138 -30.08 -3.85 -8.71
CA SER A 138 -29.37 -4.16 -7.48
C SER A 138 -28.21 -5.10 -7.80
N ILE A 139 -26.98 -4.61 -7.68
CA ILE A 139 -25.77 -5.40 -7.88
C ILE A 139 -25.76 -6.55 -6.85
N PRO A 140 -25.47 -7.80 -7.25
CA PRO A 140 -25.45 -8.91 -6.32
C PRO A 140 -24.36 -8.70 -5.24
N PRO A 141 -24.63 -9.08 -3.97
CA PRO A 141 -23.76 -8.78 -2.82
C PRO A 141 -22.35 -9.39 -2.94
N SER A 142 -22.17 -10.42 -3.76
CA SER A 142 -20.85 -11.01 -4.02
C SER A 142 -19.94 -10.11 -4.86
N ARG A 143 -20.51 -9.34 -5.81
CA ARG A 143 -19.73 -8.42 -6.66
C ARG A 143 -19.27 -7.18 -5.89
N THR A 144 -20.11 -6.64 -5.01
CA THR A 144 -19.75 -5.50 -4.15
C THR A 144 -18.65 -5.87 -3.15
N ARG A 145 -18.65 -7.10 -2.60
CA ARG A 145 -17.55 -7.58 -1.74
C ARG A 145 -16.23 -7.68 -2.50
N VAL A 146 -16.24 -8.20 -3.73
CA VAL A 146 -15.04 -8.25 -4.59
C VAL A 146 -14.52 -6.83 -4.86
N ALA A 147 -15.42 -5.89 -5.15
CA ALA A 147 -15.04 -4.50 -5.37
C ALA A 147 -14.46 -3.86 -4.10
N ALA A 148 -15.07 -4.06 -2.92
CA ALA A 148 -14.58 -3.50 -1.65
C ALA A 148 -13.18 -4.01 -1.31
N TRP A 149 -12.96 -5.32 -1.49
CA TRP A 149 -11.63 -5.93 -1.34
C TRP A 149 -10.61 -5.31 -2.32
N ARG A 150 -10.97 -5.21 -3.61
CA ARG A 150 -10.09 -4.64 -4.64
C ARG A 150 -9.76 -3.18 -4.37
N LEU A 151 -10.74 -2.38 -3.95
CA LEU A 151 -10.51 -0.99 -3.57
C LEU A 151 -9.45 -0.91 -2.46
N GLY A 152 -9.69 -1.58 -1.34
CA GLY A 152 -8.74 -1.57 -0.21
C GLY A 152 -7.36 -2.10 -0.58
N SER A 153 -7.31 -3.22 -1.32
CA SER A 153 -6.06 -3.88 -1.71
C SER A 153 -5.23 -3.06 -2.69
N GLN A 154 -5.82 -2.59 -3.80
CA GLN A 154 -5.07 -1.89 -4.85
C GLN A 154 -4.67 -0.49 -4.40
N TRP A 155 -5.55 0.24 -3.71
CA TRP A 155 -5.28 1.58 -3.22
C TRP A 155 -4.16 1.59 -2.17
N SER A 156 -4.19 0.68 -1.19
CA SER A 156 -3.16 0.61 -0.16
C SER A 156 -1.81 0.10 -0.69
N LEU A 157 -1.80 -0.80 -1.68
CA LEU A 157 -0.55 -1.20 -2.33
C LEU A 157 0.05 -0.04 -3.14
N ALA A 158 -0.80 0.71 -3.84
CA ALA A 158 -0.39 1.93 -4.54
C ALA A 158 0.21 2.94 -3.57
N ALA A 159 -0.43 3.14 -2.41
CA ALA A 159 0.07 4.02 -1.36
C ALA A 159 1.42 3.55 -0.81
N ALA A 160 1.61 2.25 -0.60
CA ALA A 160 2.91 1.70 -0.18
C ALA A 160 4.01 1.92 -1.24
N TYR A 161 3.68 1.78 -2.54
CA TYR A 161 4.63 2.05 -3.63
C TYR A 161 4.96 3.54 -3.73
N TYR A 162 3.95 4.39 -3.58
CA TYR A 162 4.11 5.85 -3.54
C TYR A 162 5.01 6.27 -2.37
N ALA A 163 4.75 5.76 -1.17
CA ALA A 163 5.55 6.02 0.03
C ALA A 163 7.04 5.65 -0.14
N LYS A 164 7.32 4.55 -0.85
CA LYS A 164 8.69 4.09 -1.16
C LYS A 164 9.36 4.87 -2.30
N GLY A 165 8.75 5.95 -2.79
CA GLY A 165 9.30 6.77 -3.88
C GLY A 165 9.35 6.05 -5.22
N LEU A 166 8.55 4.99 -5.42
CA LEU A 166 8.48 4.33 -6.72
C LEU A 166 7.75 5.25 -7.71
N GLY A 167 8.26 5.33 -8.94
CA GLY A 167 7.69 6.21 -9.96
C GLY A 167 6.23 5.89 -10.31
N PRO A 168 5.47 6.85 -10.87
CA PRO A 168 4.04 6.72 -11.16
C PRO A 168 3.69 5.54 -12.07
N ASN A 169 4.62 5.11 -12.92
CA ASN A 169 4.43 3.91 -13.75
C ASN A 169 4.21 2.63 -12.93
N ARG A 170 4.67 2.59 -11.67
CA ARG A 170 4.54 1.42 -10.79
C ARG A 170 3.24 1.42 -10.00
N TYR A 171 2.81 2.58 -9.48
CA TYR A 171 1.60 2.68 -8.66
C TYR A 171 0.36 3.17 -9.42
N GLY A 172 0.51 3.81 -10.58
CA GLY A 172 -0.59 4.37 -11.37
C GLY A 172 -1.60 3.32 -11.83
N VAL A 173 -1.10 2.16 -12.30
CA VAL A 173 -1.97 1.02 -12.69
C VAL A 173 -2.80 0.52 -11.50
N LEU A 174 -2.23 0.51 -10.29
CA LEU A 174 -2.93 0.10 -9.07
C LEU A 174 -4.00 1.14 -8.68
N LEU A 175 -3.69 2.44 -8.83
CA LEU A 175 -4.66 3.51 -8.64
C LEU A 175 -5.82 3.43 -9.63
N ASP A 176 -5.57 3.14 -10.91
CA ASP A 176 -6.63 2.97 -11.91
C ASP A 176 -7.56 1.81 -11.57
N GLN A 177 -7.00 0.70 -11.06
CA GLN A 177 -7.78 -0.45 -10.61
C GLN A 177 -8.59 -0.13 -9.35
N ALA A 178 -8.02 0.62 -8.40
CA ALA A 178 -8.73 1.13 -7.23
C ALA A 178 -9.87 2.08 -7.65
N ALA A 179 -9.62 3.02 -8.56
CA ALA A 179 -10.60 3.95 -9.11
C ALA A 179 -11.76 3.22 -9.79
N TYR A 180 -11.48 2.16 -10.54
CA TYR A 180 -12.53 1.32 -11.11
C TYR A 180 -13.40 0.66 -10.03
N ALA A 181 -12.78 0.06 -8.99
CA ALA A 181 -13.52 -0.53 -7.89
C ALA A 181 -14.34 0.50 -7.10
N ALA A 182 -13.78 1.69 -6.88
CA ALA A 182 -14.43 2.82 -6.23
C ALA A 182 -15.67 3.30 -7.00
N ARG A 183 -15.59 3.40 -8.33
CA ARG A 183 -16.75 3.72 -9.19
C ARG A 183 -17.85 2.67 -9.10
N LEU A 184 -17.52 1.37 -9.08
CA LEU A 184 -18.51 0.31 -8.92
C LEU A 184 -19.23 0.35 -7.57
N LEU A 185 -18.56 0.86 -6.55
CA LEU A 185 -19.09 1.04 -5.20
C LEU A 185 -19.69 2.44 -4.99
N GLU A 186 -19.56 3.31 -5.99
CA GLU A 186 -19.94 4.72 -5.95
C GLU A 186 -19.43 5.41 -4.67
N ILE A 187 -18.14 5.28 -4.41
CA ILE A 187 -17.43 5.93 -3.32
C ILE A 187 -16.17 6.61 -3.86
N ASP A 188 -15.88 7.80 -3.32
CA ASP A 188 -14.63 8.50 -3.60
C ASP A 188 -13.58 8.16 -2.54
N PHE A 189 -12.32 8.02 -2.98
CA PHE A 189 -11.16 7.97 -2.09
C PHE A 189 -10.28 9.21 -2.27
N PRO A 190 -9.65 9.69 -1.19
CA PRO A 190 -8.83 10.89 -1.22
C PRO A 190 -7.47 10.69 -1.92
N ASP A 191 -6.87 11.82 -2.31
CA ASP A 191 -5.53 11.89 -2.88
C ASP A 191 -4.45 11.62 -1.83
N PHE A 192 -3.32 11.04 -2.27
CA PHE A 192 -2.21 10.76 -1.37
C PHE A 192 -1.56 12.04 -0.80
N PRO A 193 -1.10 11.99 0.46
CA PRO A 193 -0.44 13.13 1.10
C PRO A 193 0.85 13.48 0.36
N GLN A 194 1.09 14.76 0.10
CA GLN A 194 2.30 15.22 -0.58
C GLN A 194 3.37 15.59 0.45
N GLN A 195 4.56 14.98 0.34
CA GLN A 195 5.73 15.33 1.15
C GLN A 195 6.99 15.33 0.28
N SER A 196 7.92 16.24 0.57
CA SER A 196 9.19 16.36 -0.15
C SER A 196 10.27 15.40 0.35
N ASN A 197 10.22 15.01 1.63
CA ASN A 197 11.14 14.07 2.26
C ASN A 197 10.52 12.66 2.28
N THR A 198 11.27 11.65 1.84
CA THR A 198 10.79 10.25 1.75
C THR A 198 10.45 9.63 3.10
N GLU A 199 11.25 9.84 4.15
CA GLU A 199 10.94 9.28 5.49
C GLU A 199 9.68 9.94 6.07
N ALA A 200 9.55 11.26 5.91
CA ALA A 200 8.34 11.98 6.28
C ALA A 200 7.13 11.52 5.45
N LEU A 201 7.34 11.18 4.17
CA LEU A 201 6.31 10.64 3.29
C LEU A 201 5.82 9.28 3.75
N GLU A 202 6.71 8.36 4.12
CA GLU A 202 6.32 7.04 4.63
C GLU A 202 5.47 7.16 5.89
N ALA A 203 5.90 7.97 6.86
CA ALA A 203 5.14 8.22 8.08
C ALA A 203 3.77 8.88 7.78
N ALA A 204 3.74 9.88 6.89
CA ALA A 204 2.50 10.55 6.48
C ALA A 204 1.53 9.57 5.80
N VAL A 205 2.01 8.68 4.92
CA VAL A 205 1.17 7.67 4.27
C VAL A 205 0.63 6.67 5.28
N VAL A 206 1.42 6.23 6.26
CA VAL A 206 0.96 5.34 7.33
C VAL A 206 -0.16 5.98 8.14
N HIS A 207 0.04 7.23 8.60
CA HIS A 207 -0.96 7.98 9.35
C HIS A 207 -2.24 8.19 8.51
N TYR A 208 -2.08 8.63 7.27
CA TYR A 208 -3.16 8.80 6.31
C TYR A 208 -3.99 7.51 6.10
N LEU A 209 -3.33 6.36 6.01
CA LEU A 209 -3.98 5.07 5.82
C LEU A 209 -4.66 4.53 7.08
N LEU A 210 -4.06 4.72 8.26
CA LEU A 210 -4.57 4.13 9.51
C LEU A 210 -5.54 5.03 10.28
N GLU A 211 -5.39 6.35 10.18
CA GLU A 211 -6.03 7.30 11.10
C GLU A 211 -6.91 8.33 10.38
N GLU A 212 -6.59 8.69 9.13
CA GLU A 212 -7.38 9.66 8.37
C GLU A 212 -8.32 8.98 7.36
N SER A 213 -7.78 8.61 6.21
CA SER A 213 -8.55 8.26 5.03
C SER A 213 -9.03 6.81 5.00
N GLY A 214 -8.23 5.89 5.53
CA GLY A 214 -8.65 4.48 5.62
C GLY A 214 -9.95 4.29 6.43
N PRO A 215 -10.04 4.83 7.66
CA PRO A 215 -11.28 4.81 8.44
C PRO A 215 -12.47 5.47 7.72
N VAL A 216 -12.26 6.59 7.03
CA VAL A 216 -13.33 7.26 6.25
C VAL A 216 -13.85 6.35 5.13
N VAL A 217 -12.97 5.70 4.39
CA VAL A 217 -13.37 4.74 3.33
C VAL A 217 -14.11 3.54 3.93
N ALA A 218 -13.63 2.99 5.04
CA ALA A 218 -14.29 1.90 5.74
C ALA A 218 -15.70 2.29 6.23
N HIS A 219 -15.86 3.49 6.78
CA HIS A 219 -17.16 3.99 7.24
C HIS A 219 -18.15 4.15 6.07
N LYS A 220 -17.73 4.78 4.96
CA LYS A 220 -18.56 4.88 3.73
C LYS A 220 -19.01 3.51 3.23
N LEU A 221 -18.14 2.49 3.29
CA LEU A 221 -18.48 1.12 2.90
C LEU A 221 -19.49 0.47 3.85
N ALA A 222 -19.35 0.70 5.16
CA ALA A 222 -20.27 0.18 6.16
C ALA A 222 -21.67 0.79 6.01
N ASP A 223 -21.74 2.11 5.80
CA ASP A 223 -23.01 2.84 5.65
C ASP A 223 -23.78 2.43 4.40
N ARG A 224 -23.05 2.19 3.31
CA ARG A 224 -23.65 1.89 2.00
C ARG A 224 -23.96 0.41 1.80
N PHE A 225 -23.18 -0.48 2.41
CA PHE A 225 -23.29 -1.92 2.20
C PHE A 225 -23.44 -2.67 3.52
N SER A 226 -22.34 -3.18 4.08
CA SER A 226 -22.36 -3.88 5.36
C SER A 226 -21.01 -3.76 6.06
N THR A 227 -20.98 -4.04 7.36
CA THR A 227 -19.75 -4.06 8.17
C THR A 227 -18.68 -5.00 7.60
N ASP A 228 -19.09 -6.09 6.94
CA ASP A 228 -18.17 -7.04 6.32
C ASP A 228 -17.42 -6.41 5.11
N HIS A 229 -18.07 -5.51 4.37
CA HIS A 229 -17.42 -4.79 3.26
C HIS A 229 -16.35 -3.83 3.79
N ALA A 230 -16.66 -3.11 4.86
CA ALA A 230 -15.70 -2.26 5.55
C ALA A 230 -14.53 -3.07 6.09
N ALA A 231 -14.80 -4.18 6.78
CA ALA A 231 -13.77 -5.05 7.34
C ALA A 231 -12.87 -5.70 6.27
N LEU A 232 -13.41 -6.05 5.09
CA LEU A 232 -12.62 -6.49 3.94
C LEU A 232 -11.63 -5.42 3.48
N ALA A 233 -12.10 -4.18 3.28
CA ALA A 233 -11.25 -3.09 2.86
C ALA A 233 -10.19 -2.75 3.92
N GLU A 234 -10.57 -2.69 5.20
CA GLU A 234 -9.65 -2.45 6.30
C GLU A 234 -8.56 -3.52 6.42
N LEU A 235 -8.93 -4.80 6.30
CA LEU A 235 -7.98 -5.91 6.34
C LEU A 235 -6.94 -5.75 5.22
N ALA A 236 -7.39 -5.47 4.00
CA ALA A 236 -6.50 -5.26 2.86
C ALA A 236 -5.55 -4.08 3.10
N LEU A 237 -6.06 -2.98 3.65
CA LEU A 237 -5.36 -1.73 3.89
C LEU A 237 -4.29 -1.89 4.99
N LYS A 238 -4.68 -2.42 6.16
CA LYS A 238 -3.79 -2.63 7.31
C LYS A 238 -2.69 -3.66 7.02
N THR A 239 -2.97 -4.67 6.20
CA THR A 239 -1.95 -5.67 5.83
C THR A 239 -0.91 -5.13 4.86
N HIS A 240 -1.25 -4.19 3.96
CA HIS A 240 -0.23 -3.48 3.17
C HIS A 240 0.55 -2.43 3.97
N VAL A 241 -0.05 -1.82 5.00
CA VAL A 241 0.69 -0.94 5.92
C VAL A 241 1.86 -1.66 6.61
N LEU A 242 1.75 -2.98 6.86
CA LEU A 242 2.87 -3.78 7.36
C LEU A 242 4.11 -3.72 6.46
N LEU A 243 3.95 -3.51 5.15
CA LEU A 243 5.09 -3.38 4.22
C LEU A 243 5.90 -2.10 4.46
N LEU A 244 5.34 -1.14 5.19
CA LEU A 244 5.98 0.13 5.56
C LEU A 244 6.54 0.10 6.99
N VAL A 245 5.80 -0.47 7.95
CA VAL A 245 6.10 -0.31 9.38
C VAL A 245 6.61 -1.57 10.09
N TYR A 246 6.51 -2.74 9.46
CA TYR A 246 6.84 -3.99 10.14
C TYR A 246 8.36 -4.14 10.34
N THR A 247 8.76 -4.28 11.59
CA THR A 247 10.05 -4.86 11.97
C THR A 247 9.82 -5.81 13.15
N PRO A 248 10.53 -6.96 13.24
CA PRO A 248 10.37 -7.90 14.36
C PRO A 248 10.56 -7.25 15.75
N ARG A 249 11.42 -6.23 15.80
CA ARG A 249 11.79 -5.51 17.02
C ARG A 249 10.85 -4.35 17.37
N ASN A 250 9.91 -3.98 16.49
CA ASN A 250 8.95 -2.92 16.79
C ASN A 250 8.01 -3.37 17.91
N GLN A 251 8.03 -2.66 19.05
CA GLN A 251 7.20 -2.97 20.21
C GLN A 251 5.76 -2.46 20.04
N GLN A 252 5.55 -1.48 19.16
CA GLN A 252 4.26 -0.84 18.91
C GLN A 252 3.37 -1.60 17.90
N LEU A 253 3.78 -2.78 17.44
CA LEU A 253 2.99 -3.59 16.50
C LEU A 253 1.73 -4.22 17.12
N GLY A 254 1.68 -4.39 18.44
CA GLY A 254 0.58 -5.10 19.13
C GLY A 254 -0.83 -4.61 18.73
N PRO A 255 -1.12 -3.29 18.81
CA PRO A 255 -2.40 -2.74 18.37
C PRO A 255 -2.73 -3.01 16.90
N LEU A 256 -1.75 -2.92 16.00
CA LEU A 256 -1.95 -3.18 14.57
C LEU A 256 -2.28 -4.65 14.32
N VAL A 257 -1.56 -5.59 14.97
CA VAL A 257 -1.83 -7.03 14.87
C VAL A 257 -3.23 -7.37 15.39
N ALA A 258 -3.63 -6.80 16.53
CA ALA A 258 -4.98 -6.97 17.06
C ALA A 258 -6.05 -6.44 16.10
N SER A 259 -5.80 -5.28 15.47
CA SER A 259 -6.71 -4.69 14.49
C SER A 259 -6.81 -5.53 13.20
N ILE A 260 -5.71 -6.11 12.73
CA ILE A 260 -5.69 -7.03 11.58
C ILE A 260 -6.50 -8.30 11.89
N ARG A 261 -6.32 -8.89 13.09
CA ARG A 261 -7.13 -10.03 13.53
C ARG A 261 -8.62 -9.68 13.55
N GLN A 262 -8.98 -8.55 14.14
CA GLN A 262 -10.38 -8.11 14.22
C GLN A 262 -10.99 -7.90 12.83
N ALA A 263 -10.28 -7.22 11.92
CA ALA A 263 -10.73 -7.03 10.55
C ALA A 263 -10.85 -8.38 9.81
N GLY A 264 -9.90 -9.30 10.03
CA GLY A 264 -9.96 -10.68 9.55
C GLY A 264 -11.23 -11.40 9.97
N SER A 265 -11.53 -11.42 11.27
CA SER A 265 -12.73 -12.05 11.83
C SER A 265 -14.03 -11.40 11.34
N ASN A 266 -14.05 -10.08 11.13
CA ASN A 266 -15.23 -9.33 10.70
C ASN A 266 -15.44 -9.31 9.17
N SER A 267 -14.44 -9.69 8.37
CA SER A 267 -14.50 -9.60 6.90
C SER A 267 -15.41 -10.63 6.23
N GLY A 268 -15.86 -11.63 6.97
CA GLY A 268 -16.55 -12.81 6.44
C GLY A 268 -15.66 -13.67 5.53
N LEU A 269 -14.34 -13.53 5.61
CA LEU A 269 -13.38 -14.46 4.99
C LEU A 269 -13.16 -15.67 5.90
N PRO A 270 -12.94 -16.87 5.34
CA PRO A 270 -12.52 -18.03 6.11
C PRO A 270 -11.22 -17.75 6.86
N GLU A 271 -11.13 -18.28 8.08
CA GLU A 271 -9.97 -18.10 8.95
C GLU A 271 -8.64 -18.56 8.31
N SER A 272 -8.68 -19.60 7.48
CA SER A 272 -7.53 -20.11 6.72
C SER A 272 -6.93 -19.11 5.72
N VAL A 273 -7.67 -18.04 5.39
CA VAL A 273 -7.18 -16.98 4.48
C VAL A 273 -6.22 -16.03 5.20
N TRP A 274 -6.48 -15.69 6.47
CA TRP A 274 -5.78 -14.60 7.16
C TRP A 274 -5.02 -15.02 8.42
N ARG A 275 -5.36 -16.17 9.05
CA ARG A 275 -4.77 -16.57 10.34
C ARG A 275 -3.26 -16.78 10.26
N GLU A 276 -2.76 -17.38 9.18
CA GLU A 276 -1.33 -17.60 8.98
C GLU A 276 -0.51 -16.30 9.11
N LEU A 277 -0.99 -15.19 8.53
CA LEU A 277 -0.32 -13.90 8.68
C LEU A 277 -0.30 -13.43 10.14
N VAL A 278 -1.42 -13.57 10.86
CA VAL A 278 -1.51 -13.19 12.27
C VAL A 278 -0.53 -14.01 13.12
N ASP A 279 -0.47 -15.32 12.90
CA ASP A 279 0.44 -16.21 13.63
C ASP A 279 1.91 -15.81 13.42
N LEU A 280 2.29 -15.48 12.19
CA LEU A 280 3.64 -15.00 11.85
C LEU A 280 3.97 -13.66 12.52
N LEU A 281 3.00 -12.74 12.60
CA LEU A 281 3.16 -11.45 13.26
C LEU A 281 3.34 -11.60 14.78
N GLU A 282 2.59 -12.52 15.40
CA GLU A 282 2.72 -12.82 16.85
C GLU A 282 4.05 -13.49 17.18
N GLN A 283 4.53 -14.36 16.29
CA GLN A 283 5.84 -14.99 16.39
C GLN A 283 7.00 -14.03 16.07
N ARG A 284 6.70 -12.81 15.60
CA ARG A 284 7.68 -11.78 15.21
C ARG A 284 8.71 -12.33 14.21
N VAL A 285 8.26 -13.08 13.21
CA VAL A 285 9.15 -13.65 12.19
C VAL A 285 9.80 -12.56 11.33
N GLU A 286 10.84 -12.93 10.58
CA GLU A 286 11.55 -12.03 9.69
C GLU A 286 10.64 -11.33 8.65
N PHE A 287 10.98 -10.09 8.30
CA PHE A 287 10.19 -9.25 7.39
C PHE A 287 9.85 -9.94 6.06
N ASN A 288 10.80 -10.69 5.48
CA ASN A 288 10.57 -11.40 4.21
C ASN A 288 9.43 -12.43 4.29
N GLN A 289 9.30 -13.13 5.42
CA GLN A 289 8.21 -14.09 5.64
C GLN A 289 6.86 -13.37 5.78
N VAL A 290 6.83 -12.27 6.54
CA VAL A 290 5.62 -11.44 6.68
C VAL A 290 5.19 -10.85 5.34
N LYS A 291 6.13 -10.28 4.57
CA LYS A 291 5.88 -9.75 3.23
C LYS A 291 5.27 -10.81 2.31
N GLN A 292 5.82 -12.02 2.31
CA GLN A 292 5.29 -13.13 1.52
C GLN A 292 3.87 -13.51 1.98
N ALA A 293 3.64 -13.61 3.28
CA ALA A 293 2.33 -13.94 3.84
C ALA A 293 1.27 -12.86 3.54
N VAL A 294 1.64 -11.57 3.53
CA VAL A 294 0.77 -10.48 3.07
C VAL A 294 0.31 -10.73 1.65
N PHE A 295 1.23 -10.96 0.70
CA PHE A 295 0.83 -11.21 -0.70
C PHE A 295 0.01 -12.50 -0.86
N GLN A 296 0.32 -13.56 -0.11
CA GLN A 296 -0.47 -14.79 -0.12
C GLN A 296 -1.89 -14.58 0.39
N LEU A 297 -2.08 -13.83 1.49
CA LEU A 297 -3.39 -13.45 2.00
C LEU A 297 -4.20 -12.75 0.91
N HIS A 298 -3.60 -11.77 0.22
CA HIS A 298 -4.29 -11.04 -0.84
C HIS A 298 -4.69 -11.93 -2.03
N GLY A 299 -3.83 -12.86 -2.42
CA GLY A 299 -4.14 -13.85 -3.45
C GLY A 299 -5.29 -14.79 -3.04
N ARG A 300 -5.23 -15.34 -1.82
CA ARG A 300 -6.26 -16.26 -1.28
C ARG A 300 -7.61 -15.56 -1.12
N ALA A 301 -7.63 -14.34 -0.59
CA ALA A 301 -8.84 -13.53 -0.45
C ALA A 301 -9.50 -13.26 -1.80
N ASN A 302 -8.74 -12.83 -2.81
CA ASN A 302 -9.26 -12.61 -4.15
C ASN A 302 -9.82 -13.89 -4.79
N ALA A 303 -9.13 -15.04 -4.62
CA ALA A 303 -9.61 -16.33 -5.12
C ALA A 303 -10.93 -16.76 -4.45
N PHE A 304 -11.02 -16.62 -3.12
CA PHE A 304 -12.23 -16.94 -2.36
C PHE A 304 -13.42 -16.08 -2.82
N LEU A 305 -13.24 -14.75 -2.86
CA LEU A 305 -14.30 -13.83 -3.25
C LEU A 305 -14.74 -14.04 -4.71
N ALA A 306 -13.80 -14.32 -5.63
CA ALA A 306 -14.14 -14.63 -7.02
C ALA A 306 -14.94 -15.93 -7.17
N SER A 307 -14.67 -16.94 -6.34
CA SER A 307 -15.44 -18.19 -6.33
C SER A 307 -16.86 -18.00 -5.80
N ALA A 308 -17.04 -17.12 -4.81
CA ALA A 308 -18.35 -16.79 -4.23
C ALA A 308 -19.21 -15.86 -5.12
N ALA A 309 -18.63 -15.29 -6.18
CA ALA A 309 -19.31 -14.39 -7.11
C ALA A 309 -19.84 -15.07 -8.37
N LYS A 310 -19.56 -16.37 -8.55
CA LYS A 310 -20.13 -17.22 -9.59
C LYS A 310 -21.49 -17.75 -9.16
#